data_AF-S6FUS8-F1
#
_entry.id   AF-S6FUS8-F1
#
_cell.length_a   1.000
_cell.length_b   1.000
_cell.length_c   1.000
_cell.angle_alpha   90.00
_cell.angle_beta   90.00
_cell.angle_gamma   90.00
#
_symmetry.space_group_name_H-M   'P 1'
#
loop_
_entity.id
_entity.type
_entity.pdbx_description
1 polymer ?
#
loop_
_entity_poly.entity_id
_entity_poly.type
_entity_poly.pdbx_seq_one_letter_code
_entity_poly.pdbx_strand_id
1 'polypeptide(L)' 'MTSDQEDAIRRELDGLKLEGDLRREVSLNIKRLMEIGSYRGMRHRRGLPTRGQNTKNNARTRKGPAKSIAGKKK' A
#
# COMPACT_ATOMS: atom_id res chain seq x y z
N MET A 1 9.58 -9.40 -31.27
CA MET A 1 10.70 -8.62 -30.72
C MET A 1 11.97 -9.34 -31.14
N THR A 2 12.94 -8.61 -31.68
CA THR A 2 14.29 -9.17 -31.91
C THR A 2 15.10 -9.14 -30.62
N SER A 3 16.14 -9.96 -30.48
CA SER A 3 17.00 -10.01 -29.29
C SER A 3 17.55 -8.63 -28.91
N ASP A 4 17.95 -7.85 -29.92
CA ASP A 4 18.54 -6.53 -29.73
C ASP A 4 17.54 -5.53 -29.12
N GLN A 5 16.26 -5.69 -29.43
CA GLN A 5 15.20 -4.87 -28.84
C GLN A 5 14.97 -5.23 -27.36
N GLU A 6 15.08 -6.51 -27.01
CA GLU A 6 14.96 -6.96 -25.62
C GLU A 6 16.10 -6.39 -24.76
N ASP A 7 17.33 -6.40 -25.28
CA ASP A 7 18.49 -5.88 -24.56
C ASP A 7 18.47 -4.35 -24.44
N ALA A 8 17.95 -3.65 -25.46
CA ALA A 8 17.71 -2.21 -25.37
C ALA A 8 16.70 -1.86 -24.27
N ILE A 9 15.61 -2.64 -24.15
CA ILE A 9 14.61 -2.45 -23.09
C ILE A 9 15.22 -2.73 -21.71
N ARG A 10 15.99 -3.81 -21.54
CA ARG A 10 16.62 -4.14 -20.25
C ARG A 10 17.54 -3.01 -19.76
N ARG A 11 18.38 -2.46 -20.65
CA ARG A 11 19.28 -1.34 -20.31
C ARG A 11 18.53 -0.11 -19.80
N GLU A 12 17.36 0.19 -20.39
CA GLU A 12 16.54 1.32 -19.94
C GLU A 12 15.86 1.04 -18.59
N LEU A 13 15.46 -0.22 -18.35
CA LEU A 13 14.83 -0.64 -17.09
C LEU A 13 15.79 -0.61 -15.89
N ASP A 14 17.08 -0.87 -16.09
CA ASP A 14 18.09 -0.86 -15.03
C ASP A 14 18.24 0.50 -14.34
N GLY A 15 17.99 1.60 -15.05
CA GLY A 15 18.02 2.96 -14.50
C GLY A 15 16.78 3.31 -13.65
N LEU A 16 15.73 2.50 -13.70
CA LEU A 16 14.45 2.77 -13.07
C LEU A 16 14.27 1.96 -11.79
N LYS A 17 13.75 2.61 -10.75
CA LYS A 17 13.32 1.90 -9.54
C LYS A 17 12.04 1.13 -9.82
N LEU A 18 12.18 -0.15 -10.11
CA LEU A 18 11.07 -1.02 -10.46
C LEU A 18 10.74 -2.00 -9.32
N GLU A 19 9.57 -2.61 -9.47
CA GLU A 19 9.08 -3.76 -8.72
C GLU A 19 9.60 -3.91 -7.28
N GLY A 20 10.62 -4.74 -7.08
CA GLY A 20 11.13 -5.13 -5.77
C GLY A 20 11.67 -3.95 -4.98
N ASP A 21 12.52 -3.13 -5.61
CA ASP A 21 13.15 -1.99 -4.95
C ASP A 21 12.13 -0.92 -4.60
N LEU A 22 11.22 -0.61 -5.52
CA LEU A 22 10.14 0.34 -5.28
C LEU A 22 9.20 -0.15 -4.17
N ARG A 23 8.82 -1.44 -4.16
CA ARG A 23 7.99 -2.03 -3.10
C ARG A 23 8.68 -1.98 -1.74
N ARG A 24 10.00 -2.22 -1.69
CA ARG A 24 10.81 -2.14 -0.46
C ARG A 24 10.85 -0.71 0.06
N GLU A 25 11.14 0.26 -0.80
CA GLU A 25 11.17 1.68 -0.46
C GLU A 25 9.83 2.15 0.11
N VAL A 26 8.72 1.84 -0.56
CA VAL A 26 7.37 2.18 -0.09
C VAL A 26 7.08 1.54 1.27
N SER A 27 7.47 0.28 1.47
CA SER A 27 7.26 -0.41 2.75
C SER A 27 8.06 0.23 3.88
N LEU A 28 9.31 0.64 3.63
CA LEU A 28 10.15 1.37 4.58
C LEU A 28 9.56 2.74 4.92
N ASN A 29 9.04 3.46 3.92
CA ASN A 29 8.34 4.73 4.15
C ASN A 29 7.12 4.58 5.06
N ILE A 30 6.32 3.52 4.89
CA ILE A 30 5.17 3.24 5.76
C ILE A 30 5.63 2.85 7.18
N LYS A 31 6.67 2.02 7.32
CA LYS A 31 7.26 1.65 8.62
C LYS A 31 7.73 2.89 9.38
N ARG A 32 8.49 3.77 8.72
CA ARG A 32 8.94 5.05 9.28
C ARG A 32 7.78 5.88 9.82
N LEU A 33 6.68 6.00 9.05
CA LEU A 33 5.48 6.74 9.50
C LEU A 33 4.84 6.13 10.75
N MET A 34 4.88 4.80 10.89
CA MET A 34 4.36 4.09 12.06
C MET A 34 5.26 4.23 13.28
N GLU A 35 6.58 4.17 13.12
CA GLU A 35 7.58 4.34 14.18
C GLU A 35 7.53 5.75 14.77
N ILE A 36 7.43 6.77 13.92
CA ILE A 36 7.27 8.18 14.33
C ILE A 36 5.95 8.42 15.11
N GLY A 37 4.96 7.55 14.97
CA GLY A 37 3.65 7.73 15.62
C GLY A 37 2.76 8.79 14.97
N SER A 38 3.08 9.22 13.75
CA SER A 38 2.28 10.19 12.99
C SER A 38 0.82 9.73 12.81
N TYR A 39 -0.12 10.67 12.60
CA TYR A 39 -1.53 10.32 12.32
C TYR A 39 -1.65 9.32 11.17
N ARG A 40 -0.93 9.55 10.06
CA ARG A 40 -0.90 8.63 8.92
C ARG A 40 -0.41 7.23 9.32
N GLY A 41 0.66 7.15 10.13
CA GLY A 41 1.17 5.89 10.66
C GLY A 41 0.14 5.13 11.51
N MET A 42 -0.53 5.83 12.43
CA MET A 42 -1.60 5.24 13.25
C MET A 42 -2.76 4.70 12.40
N ARG A 43 -3.11 5.40 11.32
CA ARG A 43 -4.13 4.95 10.36
C ARG A 43 -3.67 3.76 9.53
N HIS A 44 -2.40 3.74 9.11
CA HIS A 44 -1.79 2.58 8.44
C HIS A 44 -1.85 1.33 9.33
N ARG A 45 -1.46 1.46 10.61
CA ARG A 45 -1.49 0.39 11.62
C ARG A 45 -2.91 -0.14 11.87
N ARG A 46 -3.90 0.75 11.96
CA ARG A 46 -5.31 0.40 12.21
C ARG A 46 -6.07 -0.09 10.96
N GLY A 47 -5.44 -0.16 9.79
CA GLY A 47 -6.12 -0.53 8.54
C GLY A 47 -7.21 0.48 8.13
N LEU A 48 -6.99 1.77 8.39
CA LEU A 48 -7.93 2.84 8.03
C LEU A 48 -7.41 3.69 6.87
N PRO A 49 -8.30 4.33 6.11
CA PRO A 49 -7.93 5.36 5.14
C PRO A 49 -7.05 6.45 5.76
N THR A 50 -5.99 6.84 5.06
CA THR A 50 -4.90 7.70 5.59
C THR A 50 -4.92 9.14 5.07
N ARG A 51 -5.72 9.44 4.04
CA ARG A 51 -5.82 10.77 3.39
C ARG A 51 -7.05 11.57 3.84
N GLY A 52 -7.44 11.48 5.12
CA GLY A 52 -8.57 12.26 5.67
C GLY A 52 -9.97 11.81 5.23
N GLN A 53 -10.10 10.63 4.60
CA GLN A 53 -11.38 10.12 4.13
C GLN A 53 -12.28 9.64 5.27
N ASN A 54 -13.60 9.82 5.09
CA ASN A 54 -14.63 9.34 6.01
C ASN A 54 -14.62 7.81 6.13
N THR A 55 -14.71 7.30 7.36
CA THR A 55 -14.61 5.85 7.64
C THR A 55 -15.92 5.17 8.00
N LYS A 56 -17.03 5.91 8.08
CA LYS A 56 -18.32 5.38 8.55
C LYS A 56 -18.94 4.41 7.53
N ASN A 57 -19.00 4.81 6.25
CA ASN A 57 -19.76 4.07 5.23
C ASN A 57 -18.83 3.35 4.25
N ASN A 58 -18.15 4.09 3.36
CA ASN A 58 -17.44 3.55 2.19
C ASN A 58 -15.92 3.50 2.39
N ALA A 59 -15.44 2.62 3.27
CA ALA A 59 -14.00 2.49 3.57
C ALA A 59 -13.48 1.04 3.49
N ARG A 60 -14.19 0.16 2.78
CA ARG A 60 -13.94 -1.30 2.77
C ARG A 60 -12.65 -1.70 2.10
N THR A 61 -12.21 -1.01 1.04
CA THR A 61 -10.93 -1.29 0.37
C THR A 61 -9.75 -1.28 1.34
N ARG A 62 -9.78 -0.42 2.36
CA ARG A 62 -8.70 -0.33 3.36
C ARG A 62 -8.99 -1.11 4.65
N LYS A 63 -10.25 -1.13 5.10
CA LYS A 63 -10.69 -1.83 6.33
C LYS A 63 -10.76 -3.35 6.18
N GLY A 64 -10.82 -3.85 4.95
CA GLY A 64 -11.15 -5.24 4.65
C GLY A 64 -12.65 -5.52 4.68
N PRO A 65 -13.03 -6.78 4.39
CA PRO A 65 -14.42 -7.21 4.39
C PRO A 65 -15.08 -7.00 5.76
N ALA A 66 -16.41 -6.84 5.76
CA ALA A 66 -17.14 -6.71 7.00
C ALA A 66 -17.02 -8.00 7.81
N LYS A 67 -16.30 -7.94 8.93
CA LYS A 67 -16.34 -9.02 9.92
C LYS A 67 -17.75 -9.04 10.51
N SER A 68 -18.54 -10.06 10.18
CA SER A 68 -19.78 -10.34 10.87
C SER A 68 -19.42 -10.70 12.32
N ILE A 69 -20.04 -10.02 13.28
CA ILE A 69 -20.00 -10.49 14.66
C ILE A 69 -21.04 -11.60 14.70
N ALA A 70 -20.60 -12.85 14.81
CA ALA A 70 -21.51 -13.96 15.05
C ALA A 70 -22.39 -13.61 16.26
N GLY A 71 -23.71 -13.55 16.06
CA GLY A 71 -24.67 -13.24 17.12
C GLY A 71 -25.24 -11.81 17.16
N LYS A 72 -24.90 -10.91 16.23
CA LYS A 72 -25.63 -9.63 16.13
C LYS A 72 -27.02 -9.85 15.51
N LYS A 73 -27.99 -10.28 16.32
CA LYS A 73 -29.41 -10.18 15.97
C LYS A 73 -29.74 -8.70 15.69
N LYS A 74 -30.54 -8.48 14.66
CA LYS A 74 -31.02 -7.15 14.24
C LYS A 74 -31.75 -6.47 15.38
#